data_AF-A0A0M3JGB5-F1
#
_entry.id   AF-A0A0M3JGB5-F1
#
_cell.length_a   1.000
_cell.length_b   1.000
_cell.length_c   1.000
_cell.angle_alpha   90.00
_cell.angle_beta   90.00
_cell.angle_gamma   90.00
#
_symmetry.space_group_name_H-M   'P 1'
#
loop_
_entity.id
_entity.type
_entity.pdbx_description
1 polymer ?
#
loop_
_entity_poly.entity_id
_entity_poly.type
_entity_poly.pdbx_seq_one_letter_code
_entity_poly.pdbx_strand_id
1 'polypeptide(L)'
;MTKDGEPFVGKSHGEDFTRVTFIPDLDKFKMSELEDDIIALMSKRAYDVAGATKGVKVYLNGKLLPVRIIMIKFGLFENSSM
;
A
#
# COMPACT_ATOMS: atom_id res chain seq x y z
N MET A 1 -0.11 22.15 9.56
CA MET A 1 -0.49 22.21 8.14
C MET A 1 0.62 22.93 7.40
N THR A 2 1.59 22.19 6.90
CA THR A 2 2.60 22.72 5.98
C THR A 2 1.85 23.16 4.73
N LYS A 3 2.02 24.42 4.31
CA LYS A 3 1.44 24.89 3.05
C LYS A 3 2.23 24.24 1.92
N ASP A 4 1.58 23.36 1.17
CA ASP A 4 2.15 22.84 -0.07
C ASP A 4 2.37 24.01 -1.06
N GLY A 5 3.32 23.85 -1.98
CA GLY A 5 3.59 24.81 -3.03
C GLY A 5 2.40 24.97 -4.00
N GLU A 6 2.44 26.00 -4.83
CA GLU A 6 1.42 26.19 -5.87
C GLU A 6 1.40 25.00 -6.85
N PRO A 7 0.22 24.59 -7.34
CA PRO A 7 0.10 23.46 -8.24
C PRO A 7 0.75 23.76 -9.60
N PHE A 8 1.56 22.82 -10.09
CA PHE A 8 2.07 22.86 -11.46
C PHE A 8 1.09 22.18 -12.41
N VAL A 9 0.60 22.90 -13.42
CA VAL A 9 -0.31 22.38 -14.46
C VAL A 9 0.39 22.46 -15.81
N GLY A 10 0.52 21.31 -16.47
CA GLY A 10 1.17 21.19 -17.78
C GLY A 10 0.46 20.19 -18.67
N LYS A 11 0.84 20.15 -19.96
CA LYS A 11 0.32 19.15 -20.90
C LYS A 11 0.91 17.77 -20.58
N SER A 12 0.07 16.74 -20.56
CA SER A 12 0.47 15.33 -20.42
C SER A 12 0.11 14.58 -21.71
N HIS A 13 1.00 13.68 -22.15
CA HIS A 13 0.82 12.86 -23.35
C HIS A 13 0.82 11.34 -23.05
N GLY A 14 0.86 10.96 -21.77
CA GLY A 14 0.85 9.57 -21.32
C GLY A 14 -0.53 9.08 -20.89
N GLU A 15 -0.59 7.86 -20.37
CA GLU A 15 -1.79 7.32 -19.73
C GLU A 15 -2.14 8.11 -18.46
N ASP A 16 -3.43 8.15 -18.14
CA ASP A 16 -3.93 8.79 -16.92
C ASP A 16 -3.48 8.01 -15.69
N PHE A 17 -2.80 8.69 -14.76
CA PHE A 17 -2.41 8.10 -13.49
C PHE A 17 -2.49 9.12 -12.36
N THR A 18 -2.65 8.61 -11.14
CA THR A 18 -2.55 9.38 -9.91
C THR A 18 -1.38 8.83 -9.10
N ARG A 19 -0.45 9.69 -8.71
CA ARG A 19 0.68 9.33 -7.85
C ARG A 19 0.66 10.17 -6.58
N VAL A 20 0.61 9.50 -5.44
CA VAL A 20 0.74 10.11 -4.12
C VAL A 20 2.14 9.81 -3.59
N THR A 21 2.84 10.83 -3.10
CA THR A 21 4.15 10.70 -2.47
C THR A 21 4.14 11.53 -1.20
N PHE A 22 4.51 10.91 -0.08
CA PHE A 22 4.54 11.57 1.21
C PHE A 22 5.71 11.06 2.04
N ILE A 23 6.17 11.88 2.98
CA ILE A 23 7.14 11.51 4.00
C ILE A 23 6.39 11.57 5.34
N PRO A 24 6.28 10.47 6.08
CA PRO A 24 5.60 10.48 7.37
C PRO A 24 6.37 11.33 8.39
N ASP A 25 5.64 12.04 9.23
CA ASP A 25 6.19 12.77 10.37
C ASP A 25 6.42 11.78 11.51
N LEU A 26 7.61 11.16 11.52
CA LEU A 26 7.98 10.09 12.45
C LEU A 26 8.04 10.56 13.90
N ASP A 27 8.39 11.83 14.14
CA ASP A 27 8.49 12.43 15.47
C ASP A 27 7.14 12.41 16.20
N LYS A 28 6.04 12.62 15.47
CA LYS A 28 4.68 12.49 16.03
C LYS A 28 4.34 11.08 16.46
N PHE A 29 4.94 10.08 15.83
CA PHE A 29 4.79 8.67 16.19
C PHE A 29 5.85 8.21 17.19
N LYS A 30 6.75 9.11 17.63
CA LYS A 30 7.90 8.80 18.49
C LYS A 30 8.84 7.76 17.87
N MET A 31 8.98 7.81 16.55
CA MET A 31 9.84 6.91 15.77
C MET A 31 11.01 7.70 15.17
N SER A 32 12.17 7.08 15.03
CA SER A 32 13.32 7.67 14.32
C SER A 32 13.39 7.23 12.87
N GLU A 33 12.88 6.03 12.57
CA GLU A 33 12.89 5.44 11.25
C GLU A 33 11.68 4.52 11.07
N LEU A 34 11.47 4.05 9.83
CA LEU A 34 10.51 2.99 9.58
C LEU A 34 11.16 1.65 9.94
N GLU A 35 10.89 1.18 11.15
CA GLU A 35 11.33 -0.12 11.66
C GLU A 35 10.77 -1.30 10.86
N ASP A 36 11.39 -2.47 10.99
CA ASP A 36 11.01 -3.67 10.23
C ASP A 36 9.53 -4.08 10.45
N ASP A 37 9.00 -3.90 11.65
CA ASP A 37 7.62 -4.25 11.99
C ASP A 37 6.60 -3.38 11.23
N ILE A 38 6.85 -2.07 11.12
CA ILE A 38 5.95 -1.18 10.37
C ILE A 38 6.06 -1.44 8.86
N ILE A 39 7.27 -1.74 8.37
CA ILE A 39 7.49 -2.13 6.98
C ILE A 39 6.76 -3.45 6.67
N ALA A 40 6.84 -4.43 7.55
CA ALA A 40 6.13 -5.71 7.41
C ALA A 40 4.61 -5.50 7.41
N LEU A 41 4.10 -4.63 8.28
CA LEU A 41 2.69 -4.30 8.35
C LEU A 41 2.19 -3.59 7.07
N MET A 42 2.93 -2.59 6.58
CA MET A 42 2.60 -1.90 5.32
C MET A 42 2.67 -2.84 4.12
N SER A 43 3.68 -3.72 4.09
CA SER A 43 3.82 -4.75 3.06
C SER A 43 2.61 -5.67 3.08
N LYS A 44 2.20 -6.18 4.25
CA LYS A 44 0.98 -7.00 4.40
C LYS A 44 -0.26 -6.27 3.90
N ARG A 45 -0.40 -4.96 4.13
CA ARG A 45 -1.51 -4.17 3.59
C ARG A 45 -1.51 -4.09 2.06
N ALA A 46 -0.34 -4.05 1.42
CA ALA A 46 -0.26 -4.15 -0.04
C ALA A 46 -0.77 -5.51 -0.56
N TYR A 47 -0.48 -6.60 0.17
CA TYR A 47 -1.04 -7.93 -0.12
C TYR A 47 -2.57 -7.99 0.09
N ASP A 48 -3.09 -7.37 1.15
CA ASP A 48 -4.53 -7.29 1.41
C ASP A 48 -5.25 -6.61 0.23
N VAL A 49 -4.72 -5.50 -0.29
CA VAL A 49 -5.27 -4.80 -1.47
C VAL A 49 -5.26 -5.72 -2.69
N ALA A 50 -4.14 -6.39 -2.94
CA ALA A 50 -4.00 -7.33 -4.05
C ALA A 50 -5.01 -8.49 -3.98
N GLY A 51 -5.33 -8.97 -2.78
CA GLY A 51 -6.30 -10.05 -2.56
C GLY A 51 -7.75 -9.60 -2.58
N ALA A 52 -8.04 -8.37 -2.15
CA ALA A 52 -9.39 -7.83 -2.04
C ALA A 52 -9.92 -7.26 -3.37
N THR A 53 -9.05 -6.68 -4.20
CA THR A 53 -9.47 -6.05 -5.47
C THR A 53 -9.37 -7.03 -6.63
N LYS A 54 -10.49 -7.23 -7.34
CA LYS A 54 -10.52 -8.12 -8.53
C LYS A 54 -10.01 -7.38 -9.76
N GLY A 55 -9.14 -8.03 -10.54
CA GLY A 55 -8.65 -7.52 -11.83
C GLY A 55 -7.56 -6.45 -11.74
N VAL A 56 -7.07 -6.12 -10.54
CA VAL A 56 -6.01 -5.14 -10.33
C VAL A 56 -4.67 -5.85 -10.10
N LYS A 57 -3.63 -5.42 -10.81
CA LYS A 57 -2.25 -5.87 -10.56
C LYS A 57 -1.59 -4.92 -9.57
N VAL A 58 -1.18 -5.46 -8.43
CA VAL A 58 -0.51 -4.67 -7.38
C VAL A 58 0.98 -4.96 -7.38
N TYR A 59 1.79 -3.90 -7.39
CA TYR A 59 3.24 -3.96 -7.35
C TYR A 59 3.73 -3.35 -6.04
N LEU A 60 4.66 -4.03 -5.37
CA LEU A 60 5.37 -3.52 -4.20
C LEU A 60 6.86 -3.47 -4.53
N ASN A 61 7.47 -2.28 -4.42
CA ASN A 61 8.88 -2.05 -4.74
C ASN A 61 9.27 -2.60 -6.14
N GLY A 62 8.41 -2.39 -7.13
CA GLY A 62 8.60 -2.84 -8.52
C GLY A 62 8.34 -4.32 -8.78
N LYS A 63 8.03 -5.13 -7.75
CA LYS A 63 7.73 -6.56 -7.90
C LYS A 63 6.22 -6.80 -7.87
N LEU A 64 5.72 -7.59 -8.82
CA LEU A 64 4.32 -8.01 -8.86
C LEU A 64 4.03 -8.94 -7.67
N LEU A 65 3.00 -8.64 -6.88
CA LEU A 65 2.59 -9.49 -5.77
C LEU A 65 1.87 -10.74 -6.29
N PRO A 66 2.33 -11.97 -5.94
CA PRO A 66 1.75 -13.21 -6.45
C PRO A 66 0.50 -13.60 -5.65
N VAL A 67 -0.53 -12.75 -5.64
CA VAL A 67 -1.78 -13.00 -4.92
C VAL A 67 -2.83 -13.52 -5.89
N ARG A 68 -3.28 -14.75 -5.67
CA ARG A 68 -4.55 -15.23 -6.25
C ARG A 68 -5.66 -14.68 -5.38
N ILE A 69 -6.69 -14.10 -6.00
CA ILE A 69 -7.88 -13.60 -5.29
C ILE A 69 -8.33 -14.66 -4.29
N ILE A 70 -8.09 -14.39 -3.01
CA ILE A 70 -8.69 -15.15 -1.93
C ILE A 70 -10.09 -14.57 -1.87
N MET A 71 -11.01 -15.20 -2.60
CA MET A 71 -12.42 -14.95 -2.39
C MET A 71 -12.63 -15.19 -0.90
N ILE A 72 -12.87 -14.13 -0.14
CA ILE A 72 -13.11 -14.19 1.30
C ILE A 72 -14.38 -15.03 1.46
N LYS A 73 -14.21 -16.34 1.51
CA LYS A 73 -15.14 -17.24 2.14
C LYS A 73 -14.88 -16.97 3.62
N PHE A 74 -15.88 -16.40 4.27
CA PHE A 74 -15.90 -15.94 5.67
C PHE A 74 -15.63 -17.06 6.72
N GLY A 75 -14.81 -18.06 6.43
CA GLY A 75 -14.66 -19.26 7.26
C GLY A 75 -13.34 -20.03 7.08
N LEU A 76 -12.21 -19.35 6.88
CA LEU A 76 -10.88 -20.00 6.84
C LEU A 76 -9.90 -19.53 7.93
N PHE A 77 -10.42 -18.93 9.01
CA PHE A 77 -9.65 -18.69 10.25
C PHE A 77 -10.19 -19.49 11.44
N GLU A 78 -10.75 -20.68 11.19
CA GLU A 78 -10.80 -21.74 12.19
C GLU A 78 -9.95 -22.90 11.67
N ASN A 79 -9.13 -23.47 12.55
CA ASN A 79 -8.15 -24.55 12.33
C ASN A 79 -6.75 -24.11 11.89
N SER A 80 -6.06 -23.45 12.80
CA SER A 80 -4.69 -23.83 13.12
C SER A 80 -4.44 -23.61 14.61
N SER A 81 -5.05 -24.47 15.43
CA SER A 81 -4.67 -24.70 16.82
C SER A 81 -5.21 -26.08 17.25
N MET A 82 -4.27 -27.00 17.47
CA MET A 82 -4.37 -28.38 17.95
C MET A 82 -4.70 -29.48 16.94
#